data_AF-A0A3A4PSI9-F1
#
_entry.id   AF-A0A3A4PSI9-F1
#
_cell.length_a   1.000
_cell.length_b   1.000
_cell.length_c   1.000
_cell.angle_alpha   90.00
_cell.angle_beta   90.00
_cell.angle_gamma   90.00
#
_symmetry.space_group_name_H-M   'P 1'
#
loop_
_entity.id
_entity.type
_entity.pdbx_description
1 polymer ?
#
loop_
_entity_poly.entity_id
_entity_poly.type
_entity_poly.pdbx_seq_one_letter_code
_entity_poly.pdbx_strand_id
1 'polypeptide(L)'
;MIELMTRRWADEVRQRYGLDDRQQAAWADGMADRWTRFSRQYRERMAPIVNQFIEMRLDMKPPTADEVRAFAEKAGPAFDLFRAELVAGGQELRDLLKPGQRARFDTDMMGMTAALETARKKLDLWQSGEFNERDFWDPPRSERDRRRAEQNAAQTAEGAAGDAAGGGRPGDGGNIAPAAADSPPDQIEIELDNWQKYVERFIRTYKLDDPQTAAAHSILKELRERAIGHRDAHRQEIEDLERRIARHDGTPEELSELETRIADLYGPIDQLFEQLKSRLDGIPTQGQRDGVGRREQQEGQRR
;
A
#
# COMPACT_ATOMS: atom_id res chain seq x y z
N MET A 1 -6.88 -3.32 26.33
CA MET A 1 -6.12 -2.96 25.11
C MET A 1 -6.54 -3.83 23.93
N ILE A 2 -6.41 -5.18 23.99
CA ILE A 2 -6.82 -6.07 22.89
C ILE A 2 -8.27 -5.85 22.45
N GLU A 3 -9.21 -5.81 23.40
CA GLU A 3 -10.64 -5.56 23.10
C GLU A 3 -10.88 -4.23 22.35
N LEU A 4 -10.14 -3.17 22.70
CA LEU A 4 -10.27 -1.88 22.02
C LEU A 4 -9.73 -1.96 20.59
N MET A 5 -8.58 -2.63 20.40
CA MET A 5 -7.99 -2.83 19.07
C MET A 5 -8.89 -3.70 18.19
N THR A 6 -9.46 -4.78 18.72
CA THR A 6 -10.35 -5.66 17.96
C THR A 6 -11.66 -4.98 17.59
N ARG A 7 -12.20 -4.11 18.46
CA ARG A 7 -13.39 -3.31 18.13
C ARG A 7 -13.13 -2.31 17.02
N ARG A 8 -12.04 -1.52 17.14
CA ARG A 8 -11.63 -0.61 16.07
C ARG A 8 -11.44 -1.35 14.75
N TRP A 9 -10.78 -2.51 14.78
CA TRP A 9 -10.59 -3.30 13.57
C TRP A 9 -11.93 -3.81 13.00
N ALA A 10 -12.87 -4.22 13.85
CA ALA A 10 -14.21 -4.60 13.40
C ALA A 10 -14.95 -3.42 12.73
N ASP A 11 -14.76 -2.18 13.22
CA ASP A 11 -15.32 -0.98 12.60
C ASP A 11 -14.70 -0.69 11.23
N GLU A 12 -13.38 -0.84 11.09
CA GLU A 12 -12.68 -0.70 9.80
C GLU A 12 -13.15 -1.77 8.80
N VAL A 13 -13.35 -3.01 9.26
CA VAL A 13 -13.91 -4.11 8.44
C VAL A 13 -15.36 -3.80 8.05
N ARG A 14 -16.18 -3.24 8.97
CA ARG A 14 -17.55 -2.81 8.69
C ARG A 14 -17.58 -1.80 7.56
N GLN A 15 -16.77 -0.75 7.66
CA GLN A 15 -16.67 0.30 6.64
C GLN A 15 -16.19 -0.28 5.29
N ARG A 16 -15.13 -1.09 5.31
CA ARG A 16 -14.52 -1.64 4.09
C ARG A 16 -15.43 -2.58 3.33
N TYR A 17 -16.20 -3.43 4.00
CA TYR A 17 -17.06 -4.43 3.35
C TYR A 17 -18.56 -4.13 3.43
N GLY A 18 -18.95 -2.97 3.97
CA GLY A 18 -20.35 -2.59 4.15
C GLY A 18 -21.12 -3.60 4.99
N LEU A 19 -20.57 -4.03 6.12
CA LEU A 19 -21.24 -4.97 7.02
C LEU A 19 -22.49 -4.32 7.62
N ASP A 20 -23.58 -5.07 7.69
CA ASP A 20 -24.74 -4.66 8.49
C ASP A 20 -24.45 -4.81 10.00
N ASP A 21 -25.28 -4.20 10.84
CA ASP A 21 -25.06 -4.17 12.30
C ASP A 21 -24.97 -5.58 12.91
N ARG A 22 -25.70 -6.55 12.34
CA ARG A 22 -25.67 -7.94 12.81
C ARG A 22 -24.35 -8.62 12.41
N GLN A 23 -23.91 -8.45 11.16
CA GLN A 23 -22.62 -8.95 10.69
C GLN A 23 -21.47 -8.34 11.50
N GLN A 24 -21.50 -7.03 11.74
CA GLN A 24 -20.48 -6.33 12.52
C GLN A 24 -20.43 -6.83 13.97
N ALA A 25 -21.57 -6.93 14.65
CA ALA A 25 -21.60 -7.41 16.03
C ALA A 25 -21.06 -8.84 16.14
N ALA A 26 -21.52 -9.74 15.26
CA ALA A 26 -21.04 -11.11 15.20
C ALA A 26 -19.52 -11.20 14.94
N TRP A 27 -19.02 -10.37 14.02
CA TRP A 27 -17.58 -10.30 13.73
C TRP A 27 -16.79 -9.72 14.90
N ALA A 28 -17.22 -8.61 15.50
CA ALA A 28 -16.54 -7.95 16.60
C ALA A 28 -16.41 -8.88 17.82
N ASP A 29 -17.47 -9.58 18.19
CA ASP A 29 -17.48 -10.52 19.31
C ASP A 29 -16.60 -11.73 19.03
N GLY A 30 -16.75 -12.35 17.85
CA GLY A 30 -15.93 -13.49 17.43
C GLY A 30 -14.44 -13.14 17.41
N MET A 31 -14.11 -11.96 16.89
CA MET A 31 -12.73 -11.50 16.77
C MET A 31 -12.13 -11.13 18.13
N ALA A 32 -12.89 -10.49 19.01
CA ALA A 32 -12.45 -10.19 20.37
C ALA A 32 -12.16 -11.47 21.17
N ASP A 33 -13.04 -12.47 21.13
CA ASP A 33 -12.85 -13.74 21.81
C ASP A 33 -11.63 -14.49 21.24
N ARG A 34 -11.55 -14.58 19.91
CA ARG A 34 -10.46 -15.25 19.19
C ARG A 34 -9.08 -14.68 19.55
N TRP A 35 -8.89 -13.36 19.43
CA TRP A 35 -7.59 -12.74 19.77
C TRP A 35 -7.30 -12.73 21.26
N THR A 36 -8.31 -12.66 22.11
CA THR A 36 -8.13 -12.81 23.56
C THR A 36 -7.61 -14.22 23.90
N ARG A 37 -8.19 -15.25 23.28
CA ARG A 37 -7.75 -16.64 23.44
C ARG A 37 -6.34 -16.85 22.89
N PHE A 38 -6.10 -16.43 21.65
CA PHE A 38 -4.78 -16.53 20.99
C PHE A 38 -3.70 -15.83 21.82
N SER A 39 -3.95 -14.58 22.24
CA SER A 39 -2.97 -13.82 23.02
C SER A 39 -2.69 -14.46 24.37
N ARG A 40 -3.70 -14.99 25.08
CA ARG A 40 -3.48 -15.73 26.34
C ARG A 40 -2.69 -17.00 26.12
N GLN A 41 -3.03 -17.78 25.10
CA GLN A 41 -2.39 -19.06 24.79
C GLN A 41 -0.90 -18.89 24.42
N TYR A 42 -0.58 -17.84 23.65
CA TYR A 42 0.77 -17.64 23.12
C TYR A 42 1.52 -16.49 23.77
N ARG A 43 1.01 -15.91 24.88
CA ARG A 43 1.61 -14.74 25.54
C ARG A 43 3.07 -14.94 25.88
N GLU A 44 3.39 -16.05 26.54
CA GLU A 44 4.74 -16.34 27.02
C GLU A 44 5.73 -16.50 25.86
N ARG A 45 5.25 -16.96 24.72
CA ARG A 45 6.05 -17.09 23.50
C ARG A 45 6.21 -15.77 22.76
N MET A 46 5.15 -14.97 22.66
CA MET A 46 5.12 -13.73 21.87
C MET A 46 5.75 -12.55 22.60
N ALA A 47 5.54 -12.44 23.92
CA ALA A 47 5.98 -11.28 24.69
C ALA A 47 7.50 -11.02 24.59
N PRO A 48 8.39 -12.02 24.69
CA PRO A 48 9.82 -11.80 24.52
C PRO A 48 10.19 -11.28 23.12
N ILE A 49 9.51 -11.77 22.08
CA ILE A 49 9.74 -11.37 20.68
C ILE A 49 9.33 -9.91 20.47
N VAL A 50 8.15 -9.54 20.98
CA VAL A 50 7.64 -8.16 20.91
C VAL A 50 8.54 -7.21 21.70
N ASN A 51 8.95 -7.59 22.91
CA ASN A 51 9.86 -6.78 23.72
C ASN A 51 11.21 -6.59 23.01
N GLN A 52 11.79 -7.65 22.46
CA GLN A 52 13.05 -7.57 21.70
C GLN A 52 12.89 -6.64 20.48
N PHE A 53 11.76 -6.71 19.77
CA PHE A 53 11.46 -5.80 18.66
C PHE A 53 11.34 -4.34 19.10
N ILE A 54 10.66 -4.08 20.21
CA ILE A 54 10.53 -2.74 20.78
C ILE A 54 11.90 -2.20 21.21
N GLU A 55 12.71 -3.00 21.89
CA GLU A 55 14.07 -2.63 22.31
C GLU A 55 14.94 -2.26 21.10
N MET A 56 14.95 -3.09 20.06
CA MET A 56 15.63 -2.77 18.79
C MET A 56 15.17 -1.42 18.23
N ARG A 57 13.88 -1.10 18.29
CA ARG A 57 13.33 0.20 17.83
C ARG A 57 13.67 1.37 18.74
N LEU A 58 13.76 1.16 20.04
CA LEU A 58 14.05 2.20 21.04
C LEU A 58 15.54 2.54 21.13
N ASP A 59 16.44 1.63 20.75
CA ASP A 59 17.89 1.89 20.77
C ASP A 59 18.34 2.90 19.70
N MET A 60 17.46 3.26 18.75
CA MET A 60 17.68 4.26 17.70
C MET A 60 18.92 3.99 16.83
N LYS A 61 19.49 2.79 16.95
CA LYS A 61 20.60 2.30 16.14
C LYS A 61 20.08 1.13 15.30
N PRO A 62 20.55 1.00 14.05
CA PRO A 62 20.23 -0.17 13.27
C PRO A 62 20.77 -1.43 14.00
N PRO A 63 19.96 -2.48 14.12
CA PRO A 63 20.42 -3.73 14.73
C PRO A 63 21.49 -4.38 13.83
N THR A 64 22.39 -5.12 14.46
CA THR A 64 23.39 -5.92 13.78
C THR A 64 22.76 -7.13 13.07
N ALA A 65 23.45 -7.69 12.07
CA ALA A 65 22.99 -8.90 11.38
C ALA A 65 22.79 -10.08 12.35
N ASP A 66 23.63 -10.21 13.37
CA ASP A 66 23.53 -11.25 14.39
C ASP A 66 22.28 -11.09 15.27
N GLU A 67 21.97 -9.86 15.68
CA GLU A 67 20.75 -9.55 16.45
C GLU A 67 19.48 -9.85 15.64
N VAL A 68 19.48 -9.48 14.35
CA VAL A 68 18.35 -9.71 13.45
C VAL A 68 18.16 -11.19 13.13
N ARG A 69 19.26 -11.95 12.95
CA ARG A 69 19.23 -13.40 12.82
C ARG A 69 18.62 -14.06 14.07
N ALA A 70 19.12 -13.70 15.25
CA ALA A 70 18.60 -14.25 16.52
C ALA A 70 17.13 -13.87 16.75
N PHE A 71 16.70 -12.69 16.31
CA PHE A 71 15.30 -12.30 16.30
C PHE A 71 14.49 -13.17 15.33
N ALA A 72 14.95 -13.35 14.09
CA ALA A 72 14.24 -14.10 13.06
C ALA A 72 14.04 -15.58 13.45
N GLU A 73 15.05 -16.22 14.06
CA GLU A 73 14.96 -17.58 14.59
C GLU A 73 13.82 -17.74 15.62
N LYS A 74 13.65 -16.74 16.51
CA LYS A 74 12.58 -16.73 17.52
C LYS A 74 11.23 -16.36 16.91
N ALA A 75 11.22 -15.37 16.02
CA ALA A 75 10.02 -14.78 15.44
C ALA A 75 9.36 -15.70 14.41
N GLY A 76 10.13 -16.48 13.65
CA GLY A 76 9.62 -17.34 12.58
C GLY A 76 8.45 -18.23 13.02
N PRO A 77 8.63 -19.09 14.03
CA PRO A 77 7.54 -19.96 14.50
C PRO A 77 6.32 -19.20 15.08
N ALA A 78 6.54 -18.03 15.68
CA ALA A 78 5.47 -17.15 16.17
C ALA A 78 4.69 -16.52 15.01
N PHE A 79 5.38 -16.12 13.95
CA PHE A 79 4.79 -15.61 12.72
C PHE A 79 3.90 -16.67 12.05
N ASP A 80 4.33 -17.93 12.04
CA ASP A 80 3.54 -19.02 11.45
C ASP A 80 2.21 -19.24 12.22
N LEU A 81 2.25 -19.18 13.55
CA LEU A 81 1.05 -19.22 14.39
C LEU A 81 0.11 -18.04 14.12
N PHE A 82 0.67 -16.83 14.06
CA PHE A 82 -0.09 -15.62 13.76
C PHE A 82 -0.73 -15.67 12.36
N ARG A 83 0.01 -16.14 11.35
CA ARG A 83 -0.52 -16.33 9.99
C ARG A 83 -1.68 -17.32 9.95
N ALA A 84 -1.53 -18.46 10.63
CA ALA A 84 -2.60 -19.45 10.71
C ALA A 84 -3.86 -18.86 11.36
N GLU A 85 -3.67 -18.06 12.42
CA GLU A 85 -4.77 -17.38 13.11
C GLU A 85 -5.47 -16.35 12.22
N LEU A 86 -4.73 -15.55 11.46
CA LEU A 86 -5.28 -14.59 10.50
C LEU A 86 -6.08 -15.28 9.39
N VAL A 87 -5.57 -16.39 8.83
CA VAL A 87 -6.26 -17.15 7.79
C VAL A 87 -7.56 -17.75 8.34
N ALA A 88 -7.51 -18.34 9.54
CA ALA A 88 -8.69 -18.91 10.17
C ALA A 88 -9.75 -17.84 10.50
N GLY A 89 -9.35 -16.69 11.06
CA GLY A 89 -10.26 -15.55 11.29
C GLY A 89 -10.81 -14.98 9.99
N GLY A 90 -10.00 -14.92 8.93
CA GLY A 90 -10.45 -14.51 7.60
C GLY A 90 -11.53 -15.44 7.03
N GLN A 91 -11.42 -16.76 7.24
CA GLN A 91 -12.45 -17.71 6.83
C GLN A 91 -13.77 -17.50 7.60
N GLU A 92 -13.70 -17.23 8.90
CA GLU A 92 -14.90 -16.92 9.70
C GLU A 92 -15.60 -15.65 9.20
N LEU A 93 -14.84 -14.59 8.94
CA LEU A 93 -15.40 -13.37 8.34
C LEU A 93 -16.05 -13.70 7.00
N ARG A 94 -15.36 -14.41 6.11
CA ARG A 94 -15.87 -14.81 4.79
C ARG A 94 -17.23 -15.49 4.89
N ASP A 95 -17.42 -16.38 5.86
CA ASP A 95 -18.67 -17.11 6.06
C ASP A 95 -19.83 -16.17 6.44
N LEU A 96 -19.54 -15.08 7.18
CA LEU A 96 -20.51 -14.03 7.52
C LEU A 96 -20.87 -13.11 6.34
N LEU A 97 -20.00 -13.00 5.33
CA LEU A 97 -20.17 -12.07 4.21
C LEU A 97 -21.24 -12.53 3.20
N LYS A 98 -21.92 -11.56 2.59
CA LYS A 98 -22.80 -11.75 1.42
C LYS A 98 -21.95 -11.98 0.15
N PRO A 99 -22.50 -12.55 -0.94
CA PRO A 99 -21.72 -12.87 -2.15
C PRO A 99 -20.89 -11.70 -2.72
N GLY A 100 -21.45 -10.48 -2.80
CA GLY A 100 -20.71 -9.32 -3.29
C GLY A 100 -19.58 -8.87 -2.34
N GLN A 101 -19.82 -8.94 -1.03
CA GLN A 101 -18.81 -8.62 -0.01
C GLN A 101 -17.66 -9.64 -0.04
N ARG A 102 -17.99 -10.94 -0.24
CA ARG A 102 -17.01 -12.03 -0.37
C ARG A 102 -16.04 -11.79 -1.52
N ALA A 103 -16.53 -11.38 -2.69
CA ALA A 103 -15.65 -11.13 -3.84
C ALA A 103 -14.58 -10.06 -3.54
N ARG A 104 -14.96 -8.96 -2.88
CA ARG A 104 -14.03 -7.91 -2.45
C ARG A 104 -13.06 -8.44 -1.39
N PHE A 105 -13.59 -9.08 -0.36
CA PHE A 105 -12.81 -9.68 0.72
C PHE A 105 -11.78 -10.71 0.19
N ASP A 106 -12.15 -11.54 -0.77
CA ASP A 106 -11.27 -12.54 -1.37
C ASP A 106 -10.08 -11.90 -2.07
N THR A 107 -10.34 -10.81 -2.80
CA THR A 107 -9.28 -10.02 -3.45
C THR A 107 -8.31 -9.45 -2.41
N ASP A 108 -8.83 -8.90 -1.32
CA ASP A 108 -8.03 -8.37 -0.22
C ASP A 108 -7.22 -9.47 0.49
N MET A 109 -7.84 -10.64 0.72
CA MET A 109 -7.18 -11.80 1.33
C MET A 109 -6.05 -12.37 0.46
N MET A 110 -6.19 -12.34 -0.87
CA MET A 110 -5.08 -12.70 -1.77
C MET A 110 -3.90 -11.76 -1.60
N GLY A 111 -4.15 -10.45 -1.56
CA GLY A 111 -3.12 -9.43 -1.31
C GLY A 111 -2.44 -9.62 0.05
N MET A 112 -3.22 -9.84 1.10
CA MET A 112 -2.69 -10.10 2.45
C MET A 112 -1.86 -11.39 2.50
N THR A 113 -2.32 -12.47 1.86
CA THR A 113 -1.59 -13.75 1.82
C THR A 113 -0.24 -13.59 1.13
N ALA A 114 -0.19 -12.90 -0.01
CA ALA A 114 1.05 -12.60 -0.71
C ALA A 114 2.01 -11.72 0.14
N ALA A 115 1.47 -10.75 0.89
CA ALA A 115 2.24 -9.93 1.81
C ALA A 115 2.83 -10.77 2.96
N LEU A 116 2.05 -11.68 3.55
CA LEU A 116 2.50 -12.59 4.61
C LEU A 116 3.57 -13.57 4.12
N GLU A 117 3.44 -14.09 2.90
CA GLU A 117 4.48 -14.91 2.28
C GLU A 117 5.78 -14.13 2.05
N THR A 118 5.67 -12.89 1.61
CA THR A 118 6.83 -12.00 1.44
C THR A 118 7.50 -11.73 2.78
N ALA A 119 6.74 -11.46 3.84
CA ALA A 119 7.26 -11.27 5.18
C ALA A 119 7.94 -12.54 5.73
N ARG A 120 7.37 -13.73 5.48
CA ARG A 120 8.00 -15.01 5.85
C ARG A 120 9.35 -15.20 5.14
N LYS A 121 9.40 -14.96 3.82
CA LYS A 121 10.65 -15.04 3.06
C LYS A 121 11.71 -14.09 3.62
N LYS A 122 11.33 -12.88 4.03
CA LYS A 122 12.26 -11.96 4.71
C LYS A 122 12.78 -12.52 6.03
N LEU A 123 11.93 -13.12 6.85
CA LEU A 123 12.37 -13.80 8.08
C LEU A 123 13.33 -14.95 7.77
N ASP A 124 13.10 -15.71 6.70
CA ASP A 124 14.00 -16.79 6.27
C ASP A 124 15.38 -16.25 5.83
N LEU A 125 15.42 -15.15 5.09
CA LEU A 125 16.66 -14.46 4.70
C LEU A 125 17.41 -13.92 5.92
N TRP A 126 16.70 -13.29 6.86
CA TRP A 126 17.31 -12.82 8.09
C TRP A 126 17.86 -13.97 8.94
N GLN A 127 17.15 -15.10 8.96
CA GLN A 127 17.61 -16.31 9.63
C GLN A 127 18.87 -16.90 8.98
N SER A 128 19.05 -16.78 7.66
CA SER A 128 20.29 -17.18 6.98
C SER A 128 21.45 -16.20 7.16
N GLY A 129 21.21 -15.05 7.78
CA GLY A 129 22.19 -13.97 7.95
C GLY A 129 22.24 -12.99 6.78
N GLU A 130 21.35 -13.14 5.79
CA GLU A 130 21.16 -12.18 4.70
C GLU A 130 20.35 -10.98 5.22
N PHE A 131 21.05 -10.09 5.91
CA PHE A 131 20.50 -8.87 6.48
C PHE A 131 20.92 -7.63 5.69
N ASN A 132 19.93 -6.85 5.25
CA ASN A 132 20.13 -5.50 4.76
C ASN A 132 19.46 -4.52 5.73
N GLU A 133 20.24 -3.57 6.26
CA GLU A 133 19.76 -2.54 7.19
C GLU A 133 18.48 -1.86 6.69
N ARG A 134 18.40 -1.57 5.38
CA ARG A 134 17.26 -0.87 4.78
C ARG A 134 15.98 -1.69 4.74
N ASP A 135 16.06 -3.02 4.84
CA ASP A 135 14.89 -3.90 4.76
C ASP A 135 14.16 -4.08 6.09
N PHE A 136 14.84 -3.81 7.21
CA PHE A 136 14.34 -3.99 8.57
C PHE A 136 14.20 -2.66 9.31
N TRP A 137 15.11 -1.72 9.05
CA TRP A 137 15.21 -0.47 9.80
C TRP A 137 14.85 0.72 8.92
N ASP A 138 13.65 1.26 9.12
CA ASP A 138 13.33 2.60 8.65
C ASP A 138 13.68 3.60 9.77
N PRO A 139 14.70 4.46 9.58
CA PRO A 139 15.09 5.44 10.59
C PRO A 139 13.93 6.41 10.87
N PRO A 140 13.81 6.92 12.10
CA PRO A 140 12.81 7.93 12.45
C PRO A 140 12.87 9.13 11.49
N ARG A 141 11.73 9.82 11.31
CA ARG A 141 11.64 10.97 10.37
C ARG A 141 12.73 12.00 10.62
N SER A 142 13.00 12.36 11.87
CA SER A 142 14.07 13.30 12.24
C SER A 142 15.46 12.86 11.77
N GLU A 143 15.76 11.56 11.85
CA GLU A 143 17.02 10.99 11.37
C GLU A 143 17.08 10.98 9.83
N ARG A 144 15.96 10.67 9.16
CA ARG A 144 15.86 10.79 7.70
C ARG A 144 16.08 12.22 7.24
N ASP A 145 15.45 13.17 7.91
CA ASP A 145 15.55 14.60 7.61
C ASP A 145 16.98 15.10 7.83
N ARG A 146 17.62 14.67 8.93
CA ARG A 146 19.05 14.95 9.18
C ARG A 146 19.94 14.39 8.08
N ARG A 147 19.80 13.11 7.74
CA ARG A 147 20.58 12.46 6.66
C ARG A 147 20.36 13.16 5.32
N ARG A 148 19.13 13.61 5.03
CA ARG A 148 18.80 14.37 3.83
C ARG A 148 19.47 15.74 3.83
N ALA A 149 19.46 16.44 4.96
CA ALA A 149 20.13 17.73 5.12
C ALA A 149 21.65 17.61 4.97
N GLU A 150 22.25 16.57 5.55
CA GLU A 150 23.68 16.26 5.41
C GLU A 150 24.06 15.94 3.95
N GLN A 151 23.25 15.13 3.26
CA GLN A 151 23.45 14.83 1.84
C GLN A 151 23.32 16.09 0.97
N ASN A 152 22.32 16.93 1.22
CA ASN A 152 22.14 18.19 0.51
C ASN A 152 23.33 19.15 0.77
N ALA A 153 23.81 19.22 2.02
CA ALA A 153 24.97 20.04 2.37
C ALA A 153 26.26 19.54 1.69
N ALA A 154 26.47 18.23 1.65
CA ALA A 154 27.59 17.62 0.94
C ALA A 154 27.56 17.90 -0.57
N GLN A 155 26.40 17.73 -1.21
CA GLN A 155 26.22 18.06 -2.63
C GLN A 155 26.45 19.55 -2.92
N THR A 156 25.98 20.43 -2.02
CA THR A 156 26.21 21.88 -2.16
C THR A 156 27.69 22.23 -2.04
N ALA A 157 28.42 21.58 -1.12
CA ALA A 157 29.85 21.78 -0.93
C ALA A 157 30.67 21.28 -2.14
N GLU A 158 30.30 20.14 -2.73
CA GLU A 158 30.94 19.61 -3.94
C GLU A 158 30.65 20.50 -5.17
N GLY A 159 29.42 21.00 -5.31
CA GLY A 159 29.06 21.94 -6.38
C GLY A 159 29.83 23.26 -6.30
N ALA A 160 29.96 23.83 -5.10
CA ALA A 160 30.71 25.07 -4.88
C ALA A 160 32.23 24.92 -5.16
N ALA A 161 32.80 23.74 -4.91
CA ALA A 161 34.19 23.43 -5.25
C ALA A 161 34.38 23.25 -6.77
N GLY A 162 33.38 22.74 -7.49
CA GLY A 162 33.39 22.62 -8.94
C GLY A 162 33.32 23.97 -9.68
N ASP A 163 32.50 24.90 -9.19
CA ASP A 163 32.35 26.23 -9.81
C ASP A 163 33.57 27.15 -9.62
N ALA A 164 34.41 26.93 -8.60
CA ALA A 164 35.65 27.68 -8.42
C ALA A 164 36.72 27.38 -9.47
N ALA A 165 36.62 26.25 -10.19
CA ALA A 165 37.53 25.89 -11.29
C ALA A 165 36.97 26.19 -12.69
N GLY A 166 35.67 26.49 -12.81
CA GLY A 166 34.98 26.81 -14.06
C GLY A 166 34.96 28.31 -14.33
N GLY A 167 35.98 28.82 -15.04
CA GLY A 167 36.06 30.22 -15.43
C GLY A 167 34.83 30.73 -16.20
N GLY A 168 34.03 31.56 -15.53
CA GLY A 168 33.41 32.77 -16.07
C GLY A 168 32.45 32.62 -17.25
N ARG A 169 31.15 32.58 -16.93
CA ARG A 169 30.14 33.18 -17.81
C ARG A 169 29.11 33.96 -16.98
N PRO A 170 29.11 35.30 -17.02
CA PRO A 170 28.16 36.12 -16.28
C PRO A 170 26.82 36.09 -17.01
N GLY A 171 25.80 35.52 -16.38
CA GLY A 171 24.45 35.40 -16.92
C GLY A 171 23.40 35.44 -15.82
N ASP A 172 22.85 36.64 -15.65
CA ASP A 172 21.50 36.99 -15.22
C ASP A 172 20.85 36.24 -14.03
N GLY A 173 20.71 36.99 -12.92
CA GLY A 173 20.17 36.51 -11.65
C GLY A 173 18.65 36.39 -11.64
N GLY A 174 18.16 35.17 -11.82
CA GLY A 174 16.80 34.77 -11.46
C GLY A 174 16.76 34.25 -10.03
N ASN A 175 16.30 35.09 -9.09
CA ASN A 175 16.04 34.73 -7.70
C ASN A 175 14.84 33.75 -7.63
N ILE A 176 15.10 32.44 -7.61
CA ILE A 176 14.07 31.41 -7.41
C ILE A 176 14.00 31.11 -5.91
N ALA A 177 12.96 31.61 -5.25
CA ALA A 177 12.67 31.29 -3.86
C ALA A 177 12.39 29.78 -3.69
N PRO A 178 12.95 29.11 -2.67
CA PRO A 178 12.63 27.73 -2.35
C PRO A 178 11.27 27.67 -1.63
N ALA A 179 10.18 27.60 -2.40
CA ALA A 179 8.83 27.47 -1.87
C ALA A 179 8.20 26.14 -2.31
N ALA A 180 7.63 25.42 -1.34
CA ALA A 180 6.80 24.21 -1.45
C ALA A 180 7.54 22.87 -1.70
N ALA A 181 8.10 22.28 -0.64
CA ALA A 181 8.62 20.90 -0.66
C ALA A 181 7.86 19.93 0.27
N ASP A 182 6.72 20.33 0.85
CA ASP A 182 6.03 19.55 1.91
C ASP A 182 4.53 19.27 1.62
N SER A 183 4.05 19.52 0.40
CA SER A 183 2.72 19.04 0.03
C SER A 183 2.74 17.52 -0.06
N PRO A 184 1.81 16.79 0.59
CA PRO A 184 1.69 15.35 0.43
C PRO A 184 1.51 15.00 -1.06
N PRO A 185 2.03 13.84 -1.51
CA PRO A 185 1.93 13.44 -2.91
C PRO A 185 0.46 13.36 -3.32
N ASP A 186 0.13 13.92 -4.49
CA ASP A 186 -1.23 13.91 -5.04
C ASP A 186 -1.67 12.45 -5.26
N GLN A 187 -2.72 12.03 -4.55
CA GLN A 187 -3.25 10.67 -4.63
C GLN A 187 -3.62 10.29 -6.07
N ILE A 188 -4.08 11.25 -6.88
CA ILE A 188 -4.49 11.00 -8.25
C ILE A 188 -3.28 10.74 -9.15
N GLU A 189 -2.13 11.37 -8.88
CA GLU A 189 -0.90 11.05 -9.61
C GLU A 189 -0.48 9.59 -9.38
N ILE A 190 -0.58 9.11 -8.14
CA ILE A 190 -0.29 7.72 -7.79
C ILE A 190 -1.25 6.77 -8.52
N GLU A 191 -2.55 7.11 -8.57
CA GLU A 191 -3.56 6.31 -9.29
C GLU A 191 -3.29 6.27 -10.80
N LEU A 192 -2.95 7.41 -11.41
CA LEU A 192 -2.61 7.50 -12.84
C LEU A 192 -1.36 6.70 -13.21
N ASP A 193 -0.36 6.67 -12.32
CA ASP A 193 0.82 5.81 -12.49
C ASP A 193 0.44 4.32 -12.41
N ASN A 194 -0.52 3.97 -11.55
CA ASN A 194 -1.03 2.61 -11.49
C ASN A 194 -1.81 2.21 -12.75
N TRP A 195 -2.53 3.14 -13.41
CA TRP A 195 -3.19 2.88 -14.69
C TRP A 195 -2.16 2.57 -15.79
N GLN A 196 -1.06 3.32 -15.84
CA GLN A 196 0.03 3.05 -16.78
C GLN A 196 0.62 1.66 -16.55
N LYS A 197 0.97 1.32 -15.31
CA LYS A 197 1.49 -0.01 -14.96
C LYS A 197 0.50 -1.13 -15.32
N TYR A 198 -0.79 -0.88 -15.15
CA TYR A 198 -1.85 -1.82 -15.55
C TYR A 198 -1.84 -2.06 -17.07
N VAL A 199 -1.79 -1.00 -17.88
CA VAL A 199 -1.75 -1.08 -19.35
C VAL A 199 -0.48 -1.78 -19.82
N GLU A 200 0.69 -1.45 -19.26
CA GLU A 200 1.96 -2.10 -19.60
C GLU A 200 1.94 -3.60 -19.29
N ARG A 201 1.33 -3.98 -18.16
CA ARG A 201 1.11 -5.38 -17.81
C ARG A 201 0.15 -6.04 -18.79
N PHE A 202 -0.95 -5.36 -19.15
CA PHE A 202 -1.94 -5.85 -20.10
C PHE A 202 -1.32 -6.16 -21.48
N ILE A 203 -0.53 -5.22 -22.01
CA ILE A 203 0.23 -5.37 -23.27
C ILE A 203 1.12 -6.61 -23.21
N ARG A 204 1.87 -6.79 -22.11
CA ARG A 204 2.78 -7.92 -21.92
C ARG A 204 2.04 -9.26 -21.79
N THR A 205 0.94 -9.29 -21.05
CA THR A 205 0.15 -10.51 -20.79
C THR A 205 -0.44 -11.06 -22.08
N TYR A 206 -1.10 -10.20 -22.86
CA TYR A 206 -1.76 -10.57 -24.11
C TYR A 206 -0.82 -10.61 -25.32
N LYS A 207 0.42 -10.15 -25.17
CA LYS A 207 1.41 -10.03 -26.26
C LYS A 207 0.80 -9.26 -27.44
N LEU A 208 0.33 -8.06 -27.14
CA LEU A 208 -0.26 -7.18 -28.14
C LEU A 208 0.79 -6.83 -29.20
N ASP A 209 0.34 -6.76 -30.46
CA ASP A 209 1.17 -6.27 -31.57
C ASP A 209 1.28 -4.74 -31.57
N ASP A 210 2.04 -4.16 -32.51
CA ASP A 210 2.28 -2.72 -32.53
C ASP A 210 0.98 -1.90 -32.72
N PRO A 211 0.07 -2.24 -33.66
CA PRO A 211 -1.22 -1.56 -33.78
C PRO A 211 -2.07 -1.63 -32.50
N GLN A 212 -2.14 -2.81 -31.87
CA GLN A 212 -2.90 -3.01 -30.62
C GLN A 212 -2.28 -2.24 -29.45
N THR A 213 -0.96 -2.19 -29.37
CA THR A 213 -0.21 -1.44 -28.34
C THR A 213 -0.45 0.06 -28.49
N ALA A 214 -0.39 0.59 -29.73
CA ALA A 214 -0.73 1.98 -30.00
C ALA A 214 -2.18 2.31 -29.61
N ALA A 215 -3.13 1.42 -29.90
CA ALA A 215 -4.52 1.58 -29.48
C ALA A 215 -4.67 1.61 -27.95
N ALA A 216 -3.99 0.71 -27.23
CA ALA A 216 -4.02 0.65 -25.77
C ALA A 216 -3.48 1.94 -25.13
N HIS A 217 -2.35 2.45 -25.62
CA HIS A 217 -1.78 3.72 -25.15
C HIS A 217 -2.66 4.93 -25.50
N SER A 218 -3.33 4.91 -26.66
CA SER A 218 -4.27 5.98 -27.02
C SER A 218 -5.47 6.04 -26.07
N ILE A 219 -6.02 4.88 -25.68
CA ILE A 219 -7.11 4.80 -24.70
C ILE A 219 -6.64 5.29 -23.32
N LEU A 220 -5.46 4.86 -22.88
CA LEU A 220 -4.87 5.32 -21.62
C LEU A 220 -4.72 6.85 -21.60
N LYS A 221 -4.17 7.43 -22.67
CA LYS A 221 -3.96 8.88 -22.79
C LYS A 221 -5.29 9.64 -22.68
N GLU A 222 -6.30 9.23 -23.45
CA GLU A 222 -7.63 9.86 -23.45
C GLU A 222 -8.26 9.85 -22.05
N LEU A 223 -8.27 8.69 -21.38
CA LEU A 223 -8.90 8.55 -20.07
C LEU A 223 -8.10 9.25 -18.96
N ARG A 224 -6.77 9.27 -19.06
CA ARG A 224 -5.89 10.04 -18.16
C ARG A 224 -6.14 11.54 -18.29
N GLU A 225 -6.28 12.07 -19.50
CA GLU A 225 -6.63 13.48 -19.73
C GLU A 225 -7.99 13.84 -19.10
N ARG A 226 -8.99 12.97 -19.23
CA ARG A 226 -10.31 13.15 -18.59
C ARG A 226 -10.23 13.11 -17.06
N ALA A 227 -9.47 12.18 -16.50
CA ALA A 227 -9.28 12.08 -15.05
C ALA A 227 -8.55 13.31 -14.48
N ILE A 228 -7.50 13.78 -15.16
CA ILE A 228 -6.78 15.02 -14.81
C ILE A 228 -7.74 16.22 -14.88
N GLY A 229 -8.55 16.32 -15.94
CA GLY A 229 -9.53 17.39 -16.06
C GLY A 229 -10.56 17.40 -14.93
N HIS A 230 -11.06 16.23 -14.54
CA HIS A 230 -11.99 16.08 -13.40
C HIS A 230 -11.33 16.49 -12.08
N ARG A 231 -10.11 16.00 -11.82
CA ARG A 231 -9.32 16.41 -10.66
C ARG A 231 -9.16 17.92 -10.62
N ASP A 232 -8.69 18.52 -11.70
CA ASP A 232 -8.35 19.94 -11.73
C ASP A 232 -9.58 20.82 -11.52
N ALA A 233 -10.75 20.38 -12.00
CA ALA A 233 -12.03 21.05 -11.75
C ALA A 233 -12.46 21.00 -10.27
N HIS A 234 -12.10 19.94 -9.55
CA HIS A 234 -12.48 19.73 -8.15
C HIS A 234 -11.32 19.86 -7.15
N ARG A 235 -10.14 20.30 -7.60
CA ARG A 235 -8.90 20.29 -6.81
C ARG A 235 -9.05 20.96 -5.45
N GLN A 236 -9.57 22.18 -5.45
CA GLN A 236 -9.74 22.97 -4.23
C GLN A 236 -10.70 22.30 -3.26
N GLU A 237 -11.80 21.72 -3.76
CA GLU A 237 -12.80 21.03 -2.94
C GLU A 237 -12.20 19.77 -2.31
N ILE A 238 -11.50 18.94 -3.10
CA ILE A 238 -10.81 17.74 -2.61
C ILE A 238 -9.81 18.12 -1.51
N GLU A 239 -8.94 19.10 -1.78
CA GLU A 239 -7.94 19.54 -0.81
C GLU A 239 -8.57 20.07 0.49
N ASP A 240 -9.67 20.81 0.40
CA ASP A 240 -10.38 21.31 1.58
C ASP A 240 -11.01 20.19 2.41
N LEU A 241 -11.61 19.19 1.75
CA LEU A 241 -12.18 18.01 2.42
C LEU A 241 -11.09 17.17 3.08
N GLU A 242 -10.00 16.88 2.36
CA GLU A 242 -8.86 16.12 2.89
C GLU A 242 -8.22 16.82 4.09
N ARG A 243 -8.04 18.15 4.02
CA ARG A 243 -7.52 18.93 5.14
C ARG A 243 -8.42 18.85 6.38
N ARG A 244 -9.75 18.86 6.20
CA ARG A 244 -10.71 18.75 7.32
C ARG A 244 -10.68 17.36 7.95
N ILE A 245 -10.66 16.32 7.12
CA ILE A 245 -10.57 14.92 7.57
C ILE A 245 -9.26 14.69 8.32
N ALA A 246 -8.13 15.13 7.77
CA ALA A 246 -6.81 14.95 8.37
C ALA A 246 -6.66 15.67 9.73
N ARG A 247 -7.38 16.78 9.92
CA ARG A 247 -7.41 17.52 11.20
C ARG A 247 -8.42 16.95 12.20
N HIS A 248 -9.24 15.99 11.79
CA HIS A 248 -10.39 15.49 12.55
C HIS A 248 -11.30 16.63 13.04
N ASP A 249 -11.50 17.65 12.19
CA ASP A 249 -12.29 18.83 12.53
C ASP A 249 -13.77 18.57 12.23
N GLY A 250 -14.50 18.08 13.24
CA GLY A 250 -15.95 17.83 13.18
C GLY A 250 -16.42 16.74 14.12
N THR A 251 -17.74 16.54 14.20
CA THR A 251 -18.32 15.36 14.86
C THR A 251 -18.07 14.10 14.02
N PRO A 252 -18.18 12.89 14.59
CA PRO A 252 -18.05 11.64 13.83
C PRO A 252 -19.01 11.55 12.63
N GLU A 253 -20.22 12.10 12.77
CA GLU A 253 -21.21 12.17 11.69
C GLU A 253 -20.73 13.09 10.57
N GLU A 254 -20.23 14.28 10.90
CA GLU A 254 -19.67 15.21 9.91
C GLU A 254 -18.48 14.60 9.17
N LEU A 255 -17.57 13.92 9.89
CA LEU A 255 -16.43 13.23 9.27
C LEU A 255 -16.89 12.14 8.27
N SER A 256 -17.92 11.36 8.63
CA SER A 256 -18.49 10.35 7.73
C SER A 256 -19.12 10.98 6.47
N GLU A 257 -19.75 12.14 6.59
CA GLU A 257 -20.28 12.89 5.45
C GLU A 257 -19.16 13.43 4.55
N LEU A 258 -18.08 13.94 5.14
CA LEU A 258 -16.89 14.40 4.38
C LEU A 258 -16.25 13.24 3.61
N GLU A 259 -16.10 12.07 4.23
CA GLU A 259 -15.58 10.86 3.59
C GLU A 259 -16.47 10.42 2.43
N THR A 260 -17.79 10.45 2.61
CA THR A 260 -18.76 10.15 1.54
C THR A 260 -18.60 11.11 0.38
N ARG A 261 -18.46 12.41 0.66
CA ARG A 261 -18.29 13.44 -0.37
C ARG A 261 -16.97 13.30 -1.13
N ILE A 262 -15.87 12.96 -0.44
CA ILE A 262 -14.62 12.59 -1.11
C ILE A 262 -14.85 11.39 -2.02
N ALA A 263 -15.47 10.32 -1.52
CA ALA A 263 -15.73 9.13 -2.32
C ALA A 263 -16.56 9.46 -3.58
N ASP A 264 -17.55 10.35 -3.47
CA ASP A 264 -18.35 10.82 -4.61
C ASP A 264 -17.52 11.60 -5.63
N LEU A 265 -16.55 12.41 -5.18
CA LEU A 265 -15.64 13.16 -6.06
C LEU A 265 -14.64 12.23 -6.79
N TYR A 266 -14.20 11.15 -6.15
CA TYR A 266 -13.34 10.14 -6.77
C TYR A 266 -14.11 9.12 -7.63
N GLY A 267 -15.41 8.93 -7.38
CA GLY A 267 -16.25 7.98 -8.12
C GLY A 267 -16.16 8.09 -9.65
N PRO A 268 -16.19 9.29 -10.26
CA PRO A 268 -15.97 9.46 -11.69
C PRO A 268 -14.60 8.97 -12.18
N ILE A 269 -13.54 9.11 -11.38
CA ILE A 269 -12.19 8.61 -11.71
C ILE A 269 -12.18 7.08 -11.70
N ASP A 270 -12.81 6.45 -10.71
CA ASP A 270 -12.99 4.99 -10.65
C ASP A 270 -13.76 4.47 -11.87
N GLN A 271 -14.83 5.16 -12.27
CA GLN A 271 -15.60 4.82 -13.47
C GLN A 271 -14.76 4.94 -14.75
N LEU A 272 -13.86 5.92 -14.84
CA LEU A 272 -12.92 6.03 -15.96
C LEU A 272 -11.93 4.86 -15.97
N PHE A 273 -11.51 4.35 -14.81
CA PHE A 273 -10.66 3.17 -14.75
C PHE A 273 -11.39 1.90 -15.19
N GLU A 274 -12.65 1.71 -14.78
CA GLU A 274 -13.46 0.60 -15.28
C GLU A 274 -13.71 0.71 -16.80
N GLN A 275 -13.89 1.94 -17.30
CA GLN A 275 -13.95 2.20 -18.74
C GLN A 275 -12.63 1.84 -19.45
N LEU A 276 -11.48 2.13 -18.85
CA LEU A 276 -10.16 1.73 -19.36
C LEU A 276 -10.09 0.21 -19.51
N LYS A 277 -10.40 -0.54 -18.45
CA LYS A 277 -10.42 -2.01 -18.47
C LYS A 277 -11.31 -2.56 -19.58
N SER A 278 -12.57 -2.09 -19.62
CA SER A 278 -13.55 -2.52 -20.60
C SER A 278 -13.10 -2.27 -22.05
N ARG A 279 -12.50 -1.11 -22.34
CA ARG A 279 -11.97 -0.80 -23.68
C ARG A 279 -10.73 -1.64 -24.02
N LEU A 280 -9.83 -1.85 -23.07
CA LEU A 280 -8.65 -2.69 -23.27
C LEU A 280 -9.04 -4.15 -23.53
N ASP A 281 -10.05 -4.67 -22.83
CA ASP A 281 -10.58 -6.02 -23.06
C ASP A 281 -11.11 -6.23 -24.47
N GLY A 282 -11.37 -5.17 -25.25
CA GLY A 282 -11.73 -5.24 -26.67
C GLY A 282 -10.55 -5.39 -27.63
N ILE A 283 -9.31 -5.13 -27.18
CA ILE A 283 -8.12 -5.06 -28.05
C ILE A 283 -7.55 -6.44 -28.41
N PRO A 284 -7.37 -7.40 -27.47
CA PRO A 284 -6.80 -8.69 -27.80
C PRO A 284 -7.69 -9.49 -28.74
N THR A 285 -7.06 -10.13 -29.72
CA THR A 285 -7.69 -11.15 -30.59
C THR A 285 -8.11 -12.38 -29.79
N GLN A 286 -9.04 -13.16 -30.33
CA GLN A 286 -9.47 -14.42 -29.70
C GLN A 286 -8.28 -15.35 -29.41
N GLY A 287 -7.34 -15.49 -30.35
CA GLY A 287 -6.16 -16.33 -30.18
C GLY A 287 -5.23 -15.87 -29.05
N GLN A 288 -5.09 -14.55 -28.83
CA GLN A 288 -4.33 -14.00 -27.70
C GLN A 288 -5.03 -14.30 -26.36
N ARG A 289 -6.36 -14.21 -26.30
CA ARG A 289 -7.14 -14.54 -25.09
C ARG A 289 -7.00 -16.02 -24.72
N ASP A 290 -7.20 -16.91 -25.70
CA ASP A 290 -7.05 -18.35 -25.52
C ASP A 290 -5.60 -18.72 -25.13
N GLY A 291 -4.62 -17.96 -25.60
CA GLY A 291 -3.21 -18.12 -25.26
C GLY A 291 -2.86 -17.74 -23.82
N VAL A 292 -3.58 -16.80 -23.21
CA VAL A 292 -3.43 -16.47 -21.77
C VAL A 292 -4.07 -17.55 -20.92
N GLY A 293 -5.33 -17.93 -21.20
CA GLY A 293 -6.03 -18.96 -20.43
C GLY A 293 -5.32 -20.31 -20.40
N ARG A 294 -4.68 -20.72 -21.51
CA ARG A 294 -3.86 -21.94 -21.54
C ARG A 294 -2.59 -21.85 -20.70
N ARG A 295 -1.96 -20.68 -20.61
CA ARG A 295 -0.74 -20.47 -19.79
C ARG A 295 -1.09 -20.54 -18.30
N GLU A 296 -2.17 -19.88 -17.89
CA GLU A 296 -2.63 -19.92 -16.50
C GLU A 296 -3.00 -21.34 -16.05
N GLN A 297 -3.65 -22.14 -16.92
CA GLN A 297 -3.93 -23.55 -16.63
C GLN A 297 -2.66 -24.41 -16.49
N GLN A 298 -1.65 -24.19 -17.34
CA GLN A 298 -0.38 -24.93 -17.25
C GLN A 298 0.45 -24.54 -16.02
N GLU A 299 0.44 -23.27 -15.64
CA GLU A 299 1.12 -22.80 -14.41
C GLU A 299 0.41 -23.33 -13.16
N GLY A 300 -0.92 -23.41 -13.16
CA GLY A 300 -1.69 -24.01 -12.07
C GLY A 300 -1.43 -25.52 -11.87
N GLN A 301 -1.11 -26.26 -12.94
CA GLN A 301 -0.76 -27.69 -12.85
C GLN A 301 0.67 -27.97 -12.38
N ARG A 302 1.55 -26.95 -12.38
CA ARG A 302 2.96 -27.08 -11.97
C ARG A 302 3.21 -26.72 -10.51
N ARG A 303 2.22 -26.17 -9.83
CA ARG A 303 2.25 -25.84 -8.39
C ARG A 303 1.61 -26.96 -7.60
#